data_AF-A0A2E1LKU2-F1
#
_entry.id   AF-A0A2E1LKU2-F1
#
_cell.length_a   1.000
_cell.length_b   1.000
_cell.length_c   1.000
_cell.angle_alpha   90.00
_cell.angle_beta   90.00
_cell.angle_gamma   90.00
#
_symmetry.space_group_name_H-M   'P 1'
#
loop_
_entity.id
_entity.type
_entity.pdbx_description
1 polymer ?
#
loop_
_entity_poly.entity_id
_entity_poly.type
_entity_poly.pdbx_seq_one_letter_code
_entity_poly.pdbx_strand_id
1 'polypeptide(L)'
;MNLVRRNWTQDLTLALSVFAVVALLTGVTLVGLQWGNQAAEATAEEPLVAITDANIDNYFSTLERPEWNMLLYRITVVDFCGELTWHVREGYRIDRNQLQAKEPISIADAAALRNGAIALVEEQINGNGVQDYAFWCSGLGVAAANYFRSVWSLNAQAG
;
A
#
# COMPACT_ATOMS: atom_id res chain seq x y z
N MET A 1 -6.21 -1.65 70.16
CA MET A 1 -6.06 -1.86 68.70
C MET A 1 -6.16 -3.37 68.46
N ASN A 2 -7.34 -3.88 68.09
CA ASN A 2 -7.52 -5.31 67.82
C ASN A 2 -7.04 -5.60 66.39
N LEU A 3 -5.92 -6.31 66.27
CA LEU A 3 -5.51 -6.91 65.00
C LEU A 3 -6.46 -8.07 64.72
N VAL A 4 -7.43 -7.84 63.82
CA VAL A 4 -8.33 -8.88 63.32
C VAL A 4 -7.47 -9.95 62.64
N ARG A 5 -7.35 -11.12 63.25
CA ARG A 5 -6.70 -12.30 62.66
C ARG A 5 -7.53 -12.71 61.43
N ARG A 6 -6.95 -12.53 60.25
CA ARG A 6 -7.50 -13.08 58.99
C ARG A 6 -7.52 -14.60 59.12
N ASN A 7 -8.67 -15.21 58.83
CA ASN A 7 -8.82 -16.66 58.86
C ASN A 7 -8.37 -17.25 57.51
N TRP A 8 -7.77 -18.44 57.53
CA TRP A 8 -7.28 -19.17 56.35
C TRP A 8 -8.32 -19.29 55.22
N THR A 9 -9.61 -19.33 55.56
CA THR A 9 -10.71 -19.34 54.58
C THR A 9 -10.83 -18.04 53.78
N GLN A 10 -10.52 -16.88 54.39
CA GLN A 10 -10.54 -15.59 53.70
C GLN A 10 -9.40 -15.47 52.68
N ASP A 11 -8.22 -16.00 53.01
CA ASP A 11 -7.07 -16.00 52.09
C ASP A 11 -7.27 -16.99 50.92
N LEU A 12 -7.88 -18.15 51.17
CA LEU A 12 -8.25 -19.10 50.12
C LEU A 12 -9.29 -18.51 49.16
N THR A 13 -10.31 -17.83 49.69
CA THR A 13 -11.35 -17.18 48.85
C THR A 13 -10.74 -16.06 48.00
N LEU A 14 -9.80 -15.30 48.56
CA LEU A 14 -9.07 -14.28 47.82
C LEU A 14 -8.24 -14.89 46.69
N ALA A 15 -7.47 -15.95 46.98
CA ALA A 15 -6.65 -16.64 45.98
C ALA A 15 -7.48 -17.22 44.82
N LEU A 16 -8.63 -17.84 45.13
CA LEU A 16 -9.55 -18.38 44.12
C LEU A 16 -10.18 -17.27 43.26
N SER A 17 -10.55 -16.13 43.86
CA SER A 17 -11.11 -14.99 43.12
C SER A 17 -10.10 -14.36 42.16
N VAL A 18 -8.84 -14.24 42.58
CA VAL A 18 -7.74 -13.74 41.72
C VAL A 18 -7.47 -14.71 40.58
N PHE A 19 -7.43 -16.02 40.85
CA PHE A 19 -7.22 -17.03 39.81
C PHE A 19 -8.35 -17.01 38.76
N ALA A 20 -9.60 -16.87 39.19
CA ALA A 20 -10.75 -16.77 38.28
C ALA A 20 -10.66 -15.55 37.36
N VAL A 21 -10.24 -14.39 37.88
CA VAL A 21 -10.06 -13.17 37.08
C VAL A 21 -8.92 -13.33 36.07
N VAL A 22 -7.79 -13.89 36.48
CA VAL A 22 -6.65 -14.12 35.58
C VAL A 22 -7.04 -15.09 34.47
N ALA A 23 -7.72 -16.20 34.79
CA ALA A 23 -8.18 -17.18 33.82
C ALA A 23 -9.20 -16.61 32.82
N LEU A 24 -10.09 -15.71 33.26
CA LEU A 24 -11.00 -15.00 32.38
C LEU A 24 -10.26 -14.06 31.43
N LEU A 25 -9.26 -13.32 31.93
CA LEU A 25 -8.47 -12.40 31.10
C LEU A 25 -7.66 -13.17 30.03
N THR A 26 -7.02 -14.29 30.38
CA THR A 26 -6.32 -15.13 29.40
C THR A 26 -7.27 -15.83 28.44
N GLY A 27 -8.46 -16.24 28.89
CA GLY A 27 -9.48 -16.80 28.00
C GLY A 27 -9.97 -15.78 26.97
N VAL A 28 -10.28 -14.56 27.39
CA VAL A 28 -10.75 -13.49 26.50
C VAL A 28 -9.67 -13.07 25.50
N THR A 29 -8.39 -13.01 25.91
CA THR A 29 -7.31 -12.70 24.97
C THR A 29 -7.07 -13.82 23.95
N LEU A 30 -7.13 -15.09 24.36
CA LEU A 30 -7.00 -16.22 23.43
C LEU A 30 -8.16 -16.29 22.44
N VAL A 31 -9.40 -16.06 22.90
CA VAL A 31 -10.58 -15.98 22.02
C VAL A 31 -10.47 -14.76 21.11
N GLY A 32 -10.06 -13.60 21.61
CA GLY A 32 -9.82 -12.41 20.79
C GLY A 32 -8.77 -12.62 19.70
N LEU A 33 -7.68 -13.34 20.00
CA LEU A 33 -6.66 -13.72 19.04
C LEU A 33 -7.18 -14.74 18.01
N GLN A 34 -8.01 -15.70 18.41
CA GLN A 34 -8.65 -16.64 17.48
C GLN A 34 -9.65 -15.95 16.53
N TRP A 35 -10.44 -15.01 17.03
CA TRP A 35 -11.37 -14.24 16.22
C TRP A 35 -10.65 -13.24 15.29
N GLY A 36 -9.53 -12.65 15.75
CA GLY A 36 -8.65 -11.84 14.90
C GLY A 36 -8.01 -12.63 13.75
N ASN A 37 -7.84 -13.95 13.90
CA ASN A 37 -7.31 -14.83 12.85
C ASN A 37 -8.36 -15.32 11.85
N GLN A 38 -9.67 -15.19 12.11
CA GLN A 38 -10.71 -15.64 11.16
C GLN A 38 -10.98 -14.63 10.03
N ALA A 39 -10.52 -13.38 10.15
CA ALA A 39 -10.51 -12.44 9.03
C ALA A 39 -9.44 -12.76 7.97
N ALA A 40 -8.62 -13.81 8.20
CA ALA A 40 -7.63 -14.33 7.25
C ALA A 40 -8.14 -15.54 6.45
N GLU A 41 -9.45 -15.74 6.32
CA GLU A 41 -9.95 -16.43 5.13
C GLU A 41 -9.82 -15.47 3.95
N ALA A 42 -8.59 -15.40 3.43
CA ALA A 42 -8.28 -14.80 2.15
C ALA A 42 -9.24 -15.41 1.13
N THR A 43 -10.22 -14.61 0.71
CA THR A 43 -10.95 -14.82 -0.51
C THR A 43 -9.95 -15.20 -1.58
N ALA A 44 -10.22 -16.31 -2.27
CA ALA A 44 -9.43 -16.77 -3.41
C ALA A 44 -9.59 -15.79 -4.59
N GLU A 45 -9.12 -14.56 -4.42
CA GLU A 45 -8.76 -13.69 -5.52
C GLU A 45 -7.53 -14.30 -6.19
N GLU A 46 -7.56 -14.32 -7.53
CA GLU A 46 -6.40 -14.73 -8.31
C GLU A 46 -5.17 -13.94 -7.80
N PRO A 47 -3.99 -14.59 -7.68
CA PRO A 47 -2.83 -13.95 -7.11
C PRO A 47 -2.56 -12.67 -7.90
N LEU A 48 -2.69 -11.53 -7.21
CA LEU A 48 -2.45 -10.24 -7.82
C LEU A 48 -1.05 -10.25 -8.41
N VAL A 49 -0.94 -10.19 -9.74
CA VAL A 49 0.37 -10.11 -10.39
C VAL A 49 0.91 -8.72 -10.09
N ALA A 50 1.94 -8.67 -9.24
CA ALA A 50 2.59 -7.42 -8.90
C ALA A 50 3.15 -6.76 -10.17
N ILE A 51 2.76 -5.51 -10.43
CA ILE A 51 3.29 -4.71 -11.53
C ILE A 51 4.61 -4.12 -11.06
N THR A 52 5.70 -4.71 -11.53
CA THR A 52 7.07 -4.32 -11.24
C THR A 52 7.69 -3.65 -12.45
N ASP A 53 8.82 -2.95 -12.26
CA ASP A 53 9.53 -2.35 -13.39
C ASP A 53 9.97 -3.37 -14.45
N ALA A 54 10.12 -4.66 -14.08
CA ALA A 54 10.49 -5.73 -15.00
C ALA A 54 9.35 -6.22 -15.91
N ASN A 55 8.09 -6.05 -15.51
CA ASN A 55 6.92 -6.52 -16.26
C ASN A 55 5.96 -5.39 -16.67
N ILE A 56 6.26 -4.14 -16.32
CA ILE A 56 5.40 -2.99 -16.54
C ILE A 56 5.03 -2.80 -18.01
N ASP A 57 6.00 -2.94 -18.92
CA ASP A 57 5.77 -2.82 -20.36
C ASP A 57 4.80 -3.91 -20.86
N ASN A 58 5.01 -5.16 -20.41
CA ASN A 58 4.17 -6.28 -20.80
C ASN A 58 2.73 -6.09 -20.28
N TYR A 59 2.57 -5.66 -19.03
CA TYR A 59 1.27 -5.39 -18.43
C TYR A 59 0.48 -4.35 -19.24
N PHE A 60 1.09 -3.17 -19.48
CA PHE A 60 0.39 -2.07 -20.16
C PHE A 60 0.25 -2.25 -21.67
N SER A 61 1.08 -3.07 -22.32
CA SER A 61 1.04 -3.30 -23.78
C SER A 61 -0.32 -3.81 -24.29
N THR A 62 -1.11 -4.42 -23.42
CA THR A 62 -2.41 -5.01 -23.76
C THR A 62 -3.58 -4.05 -23.61
N LEU A 63 -3.36 -2.86 -23.01
CA LEU A 63 -4.41 -1.87 -22.75
C LEU A 63 -4.60 -0.91 -23.92
N GLU A 64 -5.81 -0.33 -24.00
CA GLU A 64 -6.07 0.77 -24.90
C GLU A 64 -5.25 2.00 -24.48
N ARG A 65 -4.39 2.51 -25.37
CA ARG A 65 -3.41 3.60 -25.11
C ARG A 65 -2.34 3.20 -24.07
N PRO A 66 -1.44 2.27 -24.42
CA PRO A 66 -0.48 1.67 -23.47
C PRO A 66 0.46 2.71 -22.85
N GLU A 67 0.99 3.64 -23.64
CA GLU A 67 1.92 4.68 -23.16
C GLU A 67 1.27 5.61 -22.14
N TRP A 68 0.00 5.99 -22.36
CA TRP A 68 -0.74 6.84 -21.43
C TRP A 68 -1.07 6.13 -20.11
N ASN A 69 -1.50 4.88 -20.17
CA ASN A 69 -1.79 4.10 -18.97
C ASN A 69 -0.54 3.92 -18.11
N MET A 70 0.59 3.56 -18.74
CA MET A 70 1.85 3.37 -18.04
C MET A 70 2.35 4.68 -17.42
N LEU A 71 2.29 5.80 -18.16
CA LEU A 71 2.70 7.10 -17.65
C LEU A 71 1.86 7.50 -16.43
N LEU A 72 0.53 7.46 -16.56
CA LEU A 72 -0.38 7.84 -15.47
C LEU A 72 -0.23 6.93 -14.26
N TYR A 73 0.02 5.64 -14.45
CA TYR A 73 0.37 4.71 -13.38
C TYR A 73 1.66 5.11 -12.66
N ARG A 74 2.77 5.35 -13.37
CA ARG A 74 4.05 5.75 -12.75
C ARG A 74 3.90 7.06 -11.97
N ILE A 75 3.14 8.03 -12.48
CA ILE A 75 2.84 9.28 -11.77
C ILE A 75 2.05 8.97 -10.49
N THR A 76 1.05 8.08 -10.56
CA THR A 76 0.23 7.72 -9.39
C THR A 76 1.09 7.07 -8.32
N VAL A 77 1.98 6.16 -8.70
CA VAL A 77 2.93 5.50 -7.79
C VAL A 77 3.80 6.54 -7.08
N VAL A 78 4.36 7.51 -7.80
CA VAL A 78 5.19 8.58 -7.21
C VAL A 78 4.39 9.46 -6.26
N ASP A 79 3.16 9.85 -6.64
CA ASP A 79 2.29 10.69 -5.81
C ASP A 79 1.89 9.96 -4.52
N PHE A 80 1.56 8.67 -4.63
CA PHE A 80 1.17 7.85 -3.49
C PHE A 80 2.34 7.63 -2.54
N CYS A 81 3.53 7.33 -3.08
CA CYS A 81 4.73 7.06 -2.28
C CYS A 81 5.47 8.31 -1.76
N GLY A 82 5.09 9.51 -2.21
CA GLY A 82 5.67 10.77 -1.74
C GLY A 82 7.07 11.10 -2.30
N GLU A 83 7.46 10.54 -3.44
CA GLU A 83 8.79 10.68 -4.05
C GLU A 83 8.98 11.99 -4.87
N LEU A 84 8.18 13.03 -4.57
CA LEU A 84 8.02 14.27 -5.36
C LEU A 84 9.12 15.31 -5.15
N THR A 85 10.35 14.98 -5.55
CA THR A 85 11.42 15.99 -5.70
C THR A 85 11.18 16.91 -6.92
N TRP A 86 11.84 18.08 -6.98
CA TRP A 86 11.70 19.00 -8.11
C TRP A 86 12.01 18.33 -9.47
N HIS A 87 13.12 17.60 -9.56
CA HIS A 87 13.53 16.87 -10.77
C HIS A 87 12.48 15.86 -11.24
N VAL A 88 11.85 15.14 -10.31
CA VAL A 88 10.80 14.15 -10.59
C VAL A 88 9.55 14.82 -11.17
N ARG A 89 9.10 15.92 -10.55
CA ARG A 89 7.95 16.69 -11.04
C ARG A 89 8.19 17.26 -12.43
N GLU A 90 9.41 17.74 -12.68
CA GLU A 90 9.76 18.29 -13.98
C GLU A 90 9.90 17.20 -15.04
N GLY A 91 10.49 16.05 -14.70
CA GLY A 91 10.54 14.88 -15.59
C GLY A 91 9.16 14.40 -16.01
N TYR A 92 8.23 14.27 -15.06
CA TYR A 92 6.82 14.00 -15.35
C TYR A 92 6.22 15.02 -16.32
N ARG A 93 6.39 16.32 -16.04
CA ARG A 93 5.85 17.40 -16.89
C ARG A 93 6.36 17.27 -18.32
N ILE A 94 7.65 17.02 -18.49
CA ILE A 94 8.28 16.86 -19.81
C ILE A 94 7.71 15.64 -20.52
N ASP A 95 7.74 14.47 -19.89
CA ASP A 95 7.29 13.21 -20.48
C ASP A 95 5.82 13.27 -20.94
N ARG A 96 4.96 13.78 -20.06
CA ARG A 96 3.55 14.00 -20.38
C ARG A 96 3.36 14.94 -21.57
N ASN A 97 4.13 16.03 -21.64
CA ASN A 97 4.00 16.98 -22.73
C ASN A 97 4.49 16.38 -24.06
N GLN A 98 5.56 15.56 -24.03
CA GLN A 98 6.04 14.83 -25.20
C GLN A 98 4.99 13.82 -25.67
N LEU A 99 4.39 13.07 -24.74
CA LEU A 99 3.33 12.12 -25.08
C LEU A 99 2.07 12.81 -25.60
N GLN A 100 1.66 13.95 -25.01
CA GLN A 100 0.54 14.75 -25.51
C GLN A 100 0.76 15.27 -26.94
N ALA A 101 2.00 15.58 -27.31
CA ALA A 101 2.32 16.00 -28.67
C ALA A 101 2.28 14.84 -29.67
N LYS A 102 2.70 13.63 -29.25
CA LYS A 102 2.74 12.42 -30.09
C LYS A 102 1.36 11.76 -30.21
N GLU A 103 0.65 11.60 -29.10
CA GLU A 103 -0.62 10.89 -28.97
C GLU A 103 -1.62 11.72 -28.15
N PRO A 104 -2.29 12.71 -28.77
CA PRO A 104 -3.21 13.58 -28.05
C PRO A 104 -4.34 12.81 -27.38
N ILE A 105 -4.63 13.18 -26.14
CA ILE A 105 -5.77 12.70 -25.37
C ILE A 105 -6.60 13.87 -24.86
N SER A 106 -7.91 13.65 -24.72
CA SER A 106 -8.79 14.64 -24.08
C SER A 106 -8.58 14.67 -22.57
N ILE A 107 -8.93 15.79 -21.92
CA ILE A 107 -8.85 15.91 -20.47
C ILE A 107 -9.75 14.89 -19.77
N ALA A 108 -10.93 14.62 -20.34
CA ALA A 108 -11.89 13.66 -19.79
C ALA A 108 -11.32 12.23 -19.81
N ASP A 109 -10.74 11.83 -20.93
CA ASP A 109 -10.14 10.50 -21.06
C ASP A 109 -8.90 10.37 -20.15
N ALA A 110 -8.05 11.40 -20.09
CA ALA A 110 -6.90 11.42 -19.17
C ALA A 110 -7.32 11.28 -17.70
N ALA A 111 -8.42 11.92 -17.30
CA ALA A 111 -8.97 11.78 -15.96
C ALA A 111 -9.50 10.36 -15.70
N ALA A 112 -10.17 9.74 -16.69
CA ALA A 112 -10.64 8.36 -16.59
C ALA A 112 -9.46 7.38 -16.40
N LEU A 113 -8.41 7.51 -17.22
CA LEU A 113 -7.20 6.70 -17.10
C LEU A 113 -6.50 6.92 -15.75
N ARG A 114 -6.47 8.16 -15.25
CA ARG A 114 -5.89 8.47 -13.94
C ARG A 114 -6.66 7.80 -12.79
N ASN A 115 -7.99 7.79 -12.84
CA ASN A 115 -8.79 7.08 -11.84
C ASN A 115 -8.54 5.57 -11.88
N GLY A 116 -8.41 5.00 -13.08
CA GLY A 116 -8.00 3.59 -13.24
C GLY A 116 -6.63 3.32 -12.64
N ALA A 117 -5.66 4.21 -12.85
CA ALA A 117 -4.33 4.10 -12.26
C ALA A 117 -4.35 4.19 -10.73
N ILE A 118 -5.23 4.99 -10.12
CA ILE A 118 -5.40 5.06 -8.66
C ILE A 118 -5.93 3.74 -8.13
N ALA A 119 -7.03 3.23 -8.69
CA ALA A 119 -7.60 1.95 -8.29
C ALA A 119 -6.57 0.82 -8.40
N LEU A 120 -5.79 0.79 -9.49
CA LEU A 120 -4.75 -0.20 -9.70
C LEU A 120 -3.62 -0.10 -8.66
N VAL A 121 -3.15 1.10 -8.32
CA VAL A 121 -2.13 1.27 -7.28
C VAL A 121 -2.65 0.84 -5.91
N GLU A 122 -3.90 1.19 -5.58
CA GLU A 122 -4.54 0.77 -4.33
C GLU A 122 -4.68 -0.75 -4.23
N GLU A 123 -5.09 -1.40 -5.32
CA GLU A 123 -5.19 -2.86 -5.41
C GLU A 123 -3.81 -3.52 -5.24
N GLN A 124 -2.79 -2.97 -5.87
CA GLN A 124 -1.42 -3.48 -5.78
C GLN A 124 -0.80 -3.32 -4.38
N ILE A 125 -1.12 -2.23 -3.68
CA ILE A 125 -0.65 -1.99 -2.30
C ILE A 125 -1.39 -2.87 -1.29
N ASN A 126 -2.66 -3.18 -1.56
CA ASN A 126 -3.53 -3.97 -0.68
C ASN A 126 -3.53 -5.48 -1.04
N GLY A 127 -2.59 -5.96 -1.85
CA GLY A 127 -2.55 -7.35 -2.33
C GLY A 127 -2.60 -8.37 -1.19
N ASN A 128 -3.51 -9.35 -1.30
CA ASN A 128 -3.78 -10.38 -0.28
C ASN A 128 -4.24 -9.83 1.08
N GLY A 129 -4.83 -8.62 1.11
CA GLY A 129 -5.37 -8.01 2.32
C GLY A 129 -4.31 -7.47 3.29
N VAL A 130 -3.03 -7.45 2.88
CA VAL A 130 -1.92 -6.91 3.68
C VAL A 130 -1.40 -5.64 3.02
N GLN A 131 -1.44 -4.53 3.76
CA GLN A 131 -0.82 -3.28 3.33
C GLN A 131 0.69 -3.34 3.48
N ASP A 132 1.41 -3.56 2.38
CA ASP A 132 2.88 -3.50 2.37
C ASP A 132 3.41 -2.23 1.68
N TYR A 133 2.99 -1.10 2.23
CA TYR A 133 3.35 0.22 1.73
C TYR A 133 4.87 0.46 1.71
N ALA A 134 5.59 -0.01 2.74
CA ALA A 134 7.02 0.21 2.87
C ALA A 134 7.82 -0.59 1.80
N PHE A 135 7.45 -1.85 1.56
CA PHE A 135 8.03 -2.64 0.47
C PHE A 135 7.69 -2.03 -0.89
N TRP A 136 6.42 -1.67 -1.11
CA TRP A 136 5.96 -1.13 -2.38
C TRP A 136 6.65 0.18 -2.74
N CYS A 137 6.73 1.12 -1.80
CA CYS A 137 7.31 2.43 -2.06
C CYS A 137 8.84 2.41 -2.13
N SER A 138 9.53 1.55 -1.36
CA SER A 138 10.98 1.41 -1.45
C SER A 138 11.45 0.75 -2.77
N GLY A 139 10.61 -0.10 -3.37
CA GLY A 139 10.87 -0.67 -4.68
C GLY A 139 10.35 0.21 -5.82
N LEU A 140 9.03 0.27 -5.96
CA LEU A 140 8.38 0.84 -7.15
C LEU A 140 8.28 2.35 -7.11
N GLY A 141 8.05 2.94 -5.93
CA GLY A 141 8.11 4.39 -5.73
C GLY A 141 9.46 4.95 -6.19
N VAL A 142 10.54 4.34 -5.71
CA VAL A 142 11.91 4.72 -6.06
C VAL A 142 12.19 4.49 -7.56
N ALA A 143 11.78 3.36 -8.13
CA ALA A 143 11.97 3.08 -9.55
C ALA A 143 11.25 4.11 -10.45
N ALA A 144 9.98 4.40 -10.17
CA ALA A 144 9.21 5.41 -10.90
C ALA A 144 9.82 6.81 -10.75
N ALA A 145 10.28 7.18 -9.56
CA ALA A 145 10.97 8.45 -9.35
C ALA A 145 12.30 8.53 -10.13
N ASN A 146 13.08 7.45 -10.16
CA ASN A 146 14.33 7.39 -10.92
C ASN A 146 14.10 7.51 -12.42
N TYR A 147 13.03 6.91 -12.94
CA TYR A 147 12.61 7.10 -14.33
C TYR A 147 12.38 8.59 -14.65
N PHE A 148 11.59 9.31 -13.85
CA PHE A 148 11.35 10.74 -14.13
C PHE A 148 12.61 11.60 -13.94
N ARG A 149 13.51 11.25 -12.99
CA ARG A 149 14.81 11.92 -12.86
C ARG A 149 15.66 11.75 -14.14
N SER A 150 15.64 10.57 -14.76
CA SER A 150 16.38 10.32 -16.00
C SER A 150 15.81 11.11 -17.17
N VAL A 151 14.47 11.14 -17.33
CA VAL A 151 13.79 11.96 -18.35
C VAL A 151 14.17 13.43 -18.22
N TRP A 152 14.13 13.96 -16.99
CA TRP A 152 14.55 15.33 -16.72
C TRP A 152 16.02 15.55 -17.10
N SER A 153 16.93 14.67 -16.65
CA SER A 153 18.36 14.81 -16.91
C SER A 153 18.69 14.80 -18.41
N LEU A 154 18.02 13.95 -19.19
CA LEU A 154 18.20 13.88 -20.64
C LEU A 154 17.77 15.18 -21.33
N ASN A 155 16.64 15.76 -20.91
CA ASN A 155 16.16 17.02 -21.48
C ASN A 155 16.99 18.22 -21.03
N ALA A 156 17.47 18.24 -19.78
CA ALA A 156 18.32 19.30 -19.26
C ALA A 156 19.69 19.38 -19.95
N GLN A 157 20.18 18.27 -20.52
CA GLN A 157 21.43 18.22 -21.29
C GLN A 157 21.23 18.59 -22.77
N ALA A 158 19.99 18.55 -23.27
CA ALA A 158 19.66 18.80 -24.67
C ALA A 158 19.25 20.27 -24.96
N GLY A 159 19.07 21.09 -23.91
CA GLY A 159 18.78 22.53 -24.00
C GLY A 159 19.99 23.38 -23.63
#